data_AF-A0A2M7MGJ9-F1
#
_entry.id   AF-A0A2M7MGJ9-F1
#
_cell.length_a   1.000
_cell.length_b   1.000
_cell.length_c   1.000
_cell.angle_alpha   90.00
_cell.angle_beta   90.00
_cell.angle_gamma   90.00
#
_symmetry.space_group_name_H-M   'P 1'
#
loop_
_entity.id
_entity.type
_entity.pdbx_description
1 polymer ?
#
loop_
_entity_poly.entity_id
_entity_poly.type
_entity_poly.pdbx_seq_one_letter_code
_entity_poly.pdbx_strand_id
1 'polypeptide(L)'
;NLPAMKKIFGAIQQKLKGNPCLYGFPAIQTGLEEYLETLFLYAYIKNKPMPSINSLKIIPEVYLGGLSDMTGELVRLAHHHDHQVRQIHNYLAKIYELIIPLSITRNSQTRSKLETIGNNLKKVEGIMYDLKLRDKI
;
A
#
# COMPACT_ATOMS: atom_id res chain seq x y z
N ASN A 1 -3.63 3.53 -16.60
CA ASN A 1 -4.91 4.25 -16.87
C ASN A 1 -5.91 3.90 -15.76
N LEU A 2 -6.01 4.72 -14.71
CA LEU A 2 -6.82 4.42 -13.50
C LEU A 2 -8.33 4.24 -13.80
N PRO A 3 -8.97 5.05 -14.67
CA PRO A 3 -10.34 4.79 -15.11
C PRO A 3 -10.58 3.39 -15.69
N ALA A 4 -9.66 2.90 -16.53
CA ALA A 4 -9.76 1.57 -17.12
C ALA A 4 -9.65 0.47 -16.04
N MET A 5 -8.69 0.62 -15.11
CA MET A 5 -8.53 -0.32 -13.99
C MET A 5 -9.76 -0.33 -13.08
N LYS A 6 -10.35 0.83 -12.78
CA LYS A 6 -11.59 0.93 -12.00
C LYS A 6 -12.76 0.17 -12.65
N LYS A 7 -12.87 0.22 -13.99
CA LYS A 7 -13.89 -0.54 -14.73
C LYS A 7 -13.67 -2.05 -14.58
N ILE A 8 -12.42 -2.51 -14.72
CA ILE A 8 -12.05 -3.93 -14.57
C ILE A 8 -12.29 -4.40 -13.13
N PHE A 9 -11.84 -3.61 -12.14
CA PHE A 9 -12.09 -3.87 -10.73
C PHE A 9 -13.59 -4.05 -10.44
N GLY A 10 -14.44 -3.13 -10.92
CA GLY A 10 -15.88 -3.25 -10.76
C GLY A 10 -16.49 -4.50 -11.42
N ALA A 11 -15.93 -4.95 -12.55
CA ALA A 11 -16.37 -6.19 -13.21
C ALA A 11 -15.93 -7.44 -12.41
N ILE A 12 -14.71 -7.45 -11.89
CA ILE A 12 -14.20 -8.53 -11.02
C ILE A 12 -15.05 -8.62 -9.75
N GLN A 13 -15.30 -7.49 -9.08
CA GLN A 13 -16.11 -7.47 -7.86
C GLN A 13 -17.52 -8.02 -8.06
N GLN A 14 -18.16 -7.74 -9.20
CA GLN A 14 -19.46 -8.33 -9.51
C GLN A 14 -19.39 -9.86 -9.63
N LYS A 15 -18.35 -10.39 -10.27
CA LYS A 15 -18.13 -11.84 -10.38
C LYS A 15 -17.84 -12.48 -9.01
N LEU A 16 -17.07 -11.80 -8.15
CA LEU A 16 -16.73 -12.28 -6.80
C LEU A 16 -17.95 -12.36 -5.88
N LYS A 17 -18.92 -11.45 -6.00
CA LYS A 17 -20.18 -11.53 -5.21
C LYS A 17 -20.95 -12.82 -5.45
N GLY A 18 -21.00 -13.29 -6.70
CA GLY A 18 -21.66 -14.55 -7.06
C GLY A 18 -20.80 -15.78 -6.78
N ASN A 19 -19.49 -15.61 -6.56
CA ASN A 19 -18.54 -16.72 -6.43
C ASN A 19 -17.47 -16.42 -5.35
N PRO A 20 -17.82 -16.42 -4.05
CA PRO A 20 -16.90 -16.03 -2.99
C PRO A 20 -15.61 -16.87 -2.91
N CYS A 21 -15.65 -18.13 -3.35
CA CYS A 21 -14.45 -18.99 -3.41
C CYS A 21 -13.33 -18.43 -4.31
N LEU A 22 -13.67 -17.56 -5.27
CA LEU A 22 -12.69 -16.94 -6.16
C LEU A 22 -11.72 -15.99 -5.43
N TYR A 23 -12.08 -15.51 -4.23
CA TYR A 23 -11.14 -14.74 -3.39
C TYR A 23 -9.90 -15.54 -3.00
N GLY A 24 -9.97 -16.87 -2.98
CA GLY A 24 -8.83 -17.73 -2.65
C GLY A 24 -7.83 -17.92 -3.80
N PHE A 25 -8.15 -17.44 -5.01
CA PHE A 25 -7.27 -17.62 -6.16
C PHE A 25 -6.17 -16.54 -6.17
N PRO A 26 -4.88 -16.93 -6.19
CA PRO A 26 -3.77 -15.98 -6.13
C PRO A 26 -3.83 -14.90 -7.22
N ALA A 27 -4.18 -15.26 -8.45
CA ALA A 27 -4.27 -14.30 -9.56
C ALA A 27 -5.31 -13.19 -9.30
N ILE A 28 -6.41 -13.51 -8.62
CA ILE A 28 -7.42 -12.51 -8.23
C ILE A 28 -6.86 -11.63 -7.13
N GLN A 29 -6.29 -12.21 -6.07
CA GLN A 29 -5.74 -11.45 -4.96
C GLN A 29 -4.65 -10.49 -5.43
N THR A 30 -3.67 -10.97 -6.20
CA THR A 30 -2.59 -10.15 -6.76
C THR A 30 -3.12 -9.02 -7.64
N GLY A 31 -4.03 -9.32 -8.57
CA GLY A 31 -4.59 -8.27 -9.43
C GLY A 31 -5.40 -7.21 -8.68
N LEU A 32 -6.08 -7.59 -7.59
CA LEU A 32 -6.75 -6.62 -6.71
C LEU A 32 -5.74 -5.80 -5.90
N GLU A 33 -4.66 -6.41 -5.42
CA GLU A 33 -3.57 -5.73 -4.70
C GLU A 33 -2.89 -4.68 -5.57
N GLU A 34 -2.51 -5.02 -6.81
CA GLU A 34 -1.90 -4.08 -7.78
C GLU A 34 -2.84 -2.89 -8.11
N TYR A 35 -4.15 -3.14 -8.20
CA TYR A 35 -5.12 -2.07 -8.38
C TYR A 35 -5.14 -1.12 -7.17
N LEU A 36 -5.12 -1.67 -5.95
CA LEU A 36 -5.13 -0.88 -4.74
C LEU A 36 -3.83 -0.12 -4.53
N GLU A 37 -2.69 -0.74 -4.82
CA GLU A 37 -1.39 -0.08 -4.86
C GLU A 37 -1.47 1.18 -5.73
N THR A 38 -1.94 1.01 -6.97
CA THR A 38 -2.09 2.12 -7.92
C THR A 38 -3.05 3.19 -7.39
N LEU A 39 -4.17 2.77 -6.79
CA LEU A 39 -5.19 3.67 -6.26
C LEU A 39 -4.69 4.47 -5.04
N PHE A 40 -3.97 3.82 -4.13
CA PHE A 40 -3.39 4.42 -2.93
C PHE A 40 -2.24 5.35 -3.28
N LEU A 41 -1.36 4.95 -4.20
CA LEU A 41 -0.28 5.80 -4.70
C LEU A 41 -0.85 7.04 -5.41
N TYR A 42 -1.89 6.87 -6.24
CA TYR A 42 -2.59 7.99 -6.85
C TYR A 42 -3.21 8.92 -5.81
N ALA A 43 -3.82 8.38 -4.74
CA ALA A 43 -4.38 9.17 -3.66
C ALA A 43 -3.29 10.00 -2.96
N TYR A 44 -2.15 9.38 -2.63
CA TYR A 44 -0.98 10.06 -2.07
C TYR A 44 -0.48 11.20 -2.97
N ILE A 45 -0.19 10.90 -4.25
CA ILE A 45 0.35 11.88 -5.22
C ILE A 45 -0.61 13.05 -5.42
N LYS A 46 -1.92 12.80 -5.40
CA LYS A 46 -2.94 13.84 -5.58
C LYS A 46 -3.38 14.50 -4.28
N ASN A 47 -2.73 14.19 -3.15
CA ASN A 47 -3.10 14.66 -1.82
C ASN A 47 -4.60 14.45 -1.53
N LYS A 48 -5.13 13.29 -1.91
CA LYS A 48 -6.51 12.88 -1.71
C LYS A 48 -6.58 11.88 -0.55
N PRO A 49 -7.70 11.83 0.19
CA PRO A 49 -7.93 10.80 1.19
C PRO A 49 -7.84 9.40 0.56
N MET A 50 -7.22 8.46 1.28
CA MET A 50 -7.18 7.06 0.89
C MET A 50 -8.61 6.47 0.99
N PRO A 51 -9.08 5.73 -0.02
CA PRO A 51 -10.41 5.12 0.04
C PRO A 51 -10.46 4.06 1.14
N SER A 52 -11.52 4.06 1.94
CA SER A 52 -11.69 3.10 3.03
C SER A 52 -12.03 1.71 2.51
N ILE A 53 -11.67 0.68 3.28
CA ILE A 53 -12.01 -0.72 2.98
C ILE A 53 -13.51 -0.92 2.75
N ASN A 54 -14.35 -0.25 3.54
CA ASN A 54 -15.81 -0.30 3.42
C ASN A 54 -16.31 0.24 2.08
N SER A 55 -15.71 1.34 1.60
CA SER A 55 -16.06 1.92 0.29
C SER A 55 -15.66 1.01 -0.86
N LEU A 56 -14.56 0.26 -0.68
CA LEU A 56 -14.01 -0.62 -1.69
C LEU A 56 -14.67 -1.99 -1.70
N LYS A 57 -15.35 -2.44 -0.63
CA LYS A 57 -16.00 -3.75 -0.54
C LYS A 57 -15.05 -4.91 -0.87
N ILE A 58 -13.87 -4.90 -0.25
CA ILE A 58 -12.85 -5.93 -0.40
C ILE A 58 -12.50 -6.55 0.95
N ILE A 59 -11.87 -7.72 0.92
CA ILE A 59 -11.40 -8.39 2.13
C ILE A 59 -10.15 -7.70 2.71
N PRO A 60 -9.94 -7.74 4.04
CA PRO A 60 -8.82 -7.08 4.71
C PRO A 60 -7.44 -7.46 4.17
N GLU A 61 -7.24 -8.72 3.81
CA GLU A 61 -5.95 -9.26 3.34
C GLU A 61 -5.48 -8.55 2.08
N VAL A 62 -6.40 -8.35 1.12
CA VAL A 62 -6.13 -7.63 -0.14
C VAL A 62 -5.89 -6.14 0.12
N TYR A 63 -6.62 -5.54 1.06
CA TYR A 63 -6.42 -4.13 1.43
C TYR A 63 -5.02 -3.91 2.01
N LEU A 64 -4.63 -4.75 2.95
CA LEU A 64 -3.31 -4.69 3.59
C LEU A 64 -2.19 -5.06 2.61
N GLY A 65 -2.45 -5.96 1.65
CA GLY A 65 -1.55 -6.25 0.53
C GLY A 65 -1.26 -5.02 -0.31
N GLY A 66 -2.29 -4.40 -0.90
CA GLY A 66 -2.09 -3.19 -1.71
C GLY A 66 -1.49 -2.02 -0.91
N LEU A 67 -1.79 -1.92 0.39
CA LEU A 67 -1.16 -0.93 1.27
C LEU A 67 0.33 -1.21 1.44
N SER A 68 0.71 -2.46 1.68
CA SER A 68 2.11 -2.91 1.76
C SER A 68 2.86 -2.59 0.47
N ASP A 69 2.30 -2.96 -0.68
CA ASP A 69 2.96 -2.78 -1.98
C ASP A 69 3.16 -1.29 -2.29
N MET A 70 2.15 -0.45 -2.02
CA MET A 70 2.26 1.01 -2.17
C MET A 70 3.40 1.60 -1.33
N THR A 71 3.69 1.06 -0.14
CA THR A 71 4.85 1.53 0.64
C THR A 71 6.19 1.26 -0.04
N GLY A 72 6.28 0.21 -0.86
CA GLY A 72 7.45 -0.07 -1.71
C GLY A 72 7.62 1.01 -2.79
N GLU A 73 6.53 1.44 -3.42
CA GLU A 73 6.56 2.53 -4.38
C GLU A 73 6.90 3.89 -3.76
N LEU A 74 6.48 4.12 -2.51
CA LEU A 74 6.92 5.31 -1.77
C LEU A 74 8.43 5.31 -1.50
N VAL A 75 9.02 4.15 -1.19
CA VAL A 75 10.49 4.02 -1.09
C VAL A 75 11.15 4.34 -2.45
N ARG A 76 10.59 3.84 -3.55
CA ARG A 76 11.08 4.17 -4.90
C ARG A 76 11.00 5.66 -5.19
N LEU A 77 9.88 6.33 -4.85
CA LEU A 77 9.76 7.79 -5.00
C LEU A 77 10.78 8.53 -4.15
N ALA A 78 11.02 8.09 -2.92
CA ALA A 78 12.02 8.68 -2.03
C ALA A 78 13.45 8.60 -2.60
N HIS A 79 13.79 7.52 -3.30
CA HIS A 79 15.08 7.41 -3.99
C HIS A 79 15.25 8.36 -5.19
N HIS A 80 14.17 8.72 -5.88
CA HIS A 80 14.22 9.57 -7.07
C HIS A 80 14.05 11.06 -6.76
N HIS A 81 13.48 11.40 -5.61
CA HIS A 81 13.06 12.76 -5.28
C HIS A 81 13.45 13.14 -3.85
N ASP A 82 14.71 13.55 -3.66
CA ASP A 82 15.29 13.99 -2.37
C ASP A 82 14.36 14.95 -1.60
N HIS A 83 13.77 15.92 -2.30
CA HIS A 83 12.87 16.93 -1.71
C HIS A 83 11.58 16.36 -1.11
N GLN A 84 11.15 15.16 -1.51
CA GLN A 84 9.92 14.52 -1.01
C GLN A 84 10.18 13.55 0.14
N VAL A 85 11.44 13.19 0.42
CA VAL A 85 11.79 12.13 1.38
C VAL A 85 11.18 12.38 2.76
N ARG A 86 11.20 13.62 3.26
CA ARG A 86 10.60 13.98 4.55
C ARG A 86 9.08 13.80 4.57
N GLN A 87 8.39 14.18 3.49
CA GLN A 87 6.95 14.00 3.36
C GLN A 87 6.58 12.51 3.27
N ILE A 88 7.33 11.74 2.50
CA ILE A 88 7.16 10.30 2.35
C ILE A 88 7.37 9.61 3.70
N HIS A 89 8.43 9.96 4.43
CA HIS A 89 8.71 9.45 5.77
C HIS A 89 7.51 9.66 6.71
N ASN A 90 7.02 10.89 6.81
CA ASN A 90 5.91 11.21 7.71
C ASN A 90 4.63 10.46 7.35
N TYR A 91 4.36 10.28 6.06
CA TYR A 91 3.21 9.52 5.59
C TYR A 91 3.33 8.02 5.92
N LEU A 92 4.50 7.41 5.67
CA LEU A 92 4.78 6.01 6.01
C LEU A 92 4.77 5.76 7.52
N ALA A 93 5.35 6.67 8.30
CA ALA A 93 5.32 6.60 9.76
C ALA A 93 3.87 6.59 10.26
N LYS A 94 3.00 7.43 9.67
CA LYS A 94 1.59 7.44 10.04
C LYS A 94 0.87 6.13 9.69
N ILE A 95 1.15 5.56 8.53
CA ILE A 95 0.63 4.23 8.16
C ILE A 95 1.12 3.18 9.17
N TYR A 96 2.40 3.21 9.51
CA TYR A 96 3.01 2.25 10.43
C TYR A 96 2.36 2.33 11.84
N GLU A 97 2.15 3.54 12.36
CA GLU A 97 1.43 3.76 13.62
C GLU A 97 0.04 3.13 13.64
N LEU A 98 -0.68 3.18 12.52
CA LEU A 98 -2.04 2.63 12.41
C LEU A 98 -2.07 1.10 12.33
N ILE A 99 -1.00 0.46 11.83
CA ILE A 99 -0.96 -1.00 11.67
C ILE A 99 -0.31 -1.73 12.84
N ILE A 100 0.55 -1.07 13.63
CA ILE A 100 1.20 -1.68 14.81
C ILE A 100 0.20 -2.35 15.77
N PRO A 101 -0.98 -1.76 16.07
CA PRO A 101 -1.94 -2.38 16.99
C PRO A 101 -2.64 -3.63 16.45
N LEU A 102 -2.48 -3.97 15.17
CA LEU A 102 -3.20 -5.08 14.55
C LEU A 102 -2.62 -6.43 15.02
N SER A 103 -3.39 -7.16 15.81
CA SER A 103 -3.08 -8.52 16.24
C SER A 103 -3.32 -9.53 15.12
N ILE A 104 -2.29 -9.78 14.31
CA ILE A 104 -2.32 -10.79 13.23
C ILE A 104 -1.46 -12.00 13.63
N THR A 105 -1.96 -13.21 13.35
CA THR A 105 -1.22 -14.46 13.59
C THR A 105 0.16 -14.43 12.93
N ARG A 106 1.18 -14.82 13.70
CA ARG A 106 2.60 -14.73 13.32
C ARG A 106 2.95 -15.43 12.00
N ASN A 107 2.28 -16.53 11.66
CA ASN A 107 2.59 -17.35 10.48
C ASN A 107 1.65 -17.07 9.29
N SER A 108 1.15 -15.85 9.14
CA SER A 108 0.26 -15.48 8.04
C SER A 108 0.96 -14.60 7.00
N GLN A 109 0.57 -14.74 5.73
CA GLN A 109 1.05 -13.86 4.65
C GLN A 109 0.76 -12.38 4.94
N THR A 110 -0.39 -12.09 5.56
CA THR A 110 -0.77 -10.74 5.99
C THR A 110 0.21 -10.17 7.02
N ARG A 111 0.72 -11.00 7.93
CA ARG A 111 1.75 -10.57 8.88
C ARG A 111 3.05 -10.15 8.17
N SER A 112 3.52 -10.93 7.20
CA SER A 112 4.70 -10.59 6.40
C SER A 112 4.53 -9.28 5.62
N LYS A 113 3.31 -8.99 5.14
CA LYS A 113 2.95 -7.70 4.52
C LYS A 113 3.04 -6.54 5.51
N LEU A 114 2.53 -6.70 6.74
CA LEU A 114 2.68 -5.66 7.77
C LEU A 114 4.15 -5.44 8.17
N GLU A 115 4.96 -6.49 8.21
CA GLU A 115 6.40 -6.38 8.45
C GLU A 115 7.11 -5.62 7.32
N THR A 116 6.68 -5.84 6.08
CA THR A 116 7.22 -5.15 4.91
C THR A 116 7.00 -3.64 5.00
N ILE A 117 5.86 -3.19 5.50
CA ILE A 117 5.60 -1.75 5.75
C ILE A 117 6.63 -1.17 6.72
N GLY A 118 6.88 -1.84 7.85
CA GLY A 118 7.89 -1.40 8.83
C GLY A 118 9.31 -1.42 8.26
N ASN A 119 9.65 -2.41 7.43
CA ASN A 119 10.93 -2.47 6.74
C ASN A 119 11.10 -1.33 5.72
N ASN A 120 10.02 -0.97 5.01
CA ASN A 120 10.05 0.13 4.06
C ASN A 120 10.16 1.50 4.76
N LEU A 121 9.54 1.68 5.92
CA LEU A 121 9.77 2.87 6.74
C LEU A 121 11.26 3.03 7.10
N LYS A 122 11.90 1.96 7.60
CA LYS A 122 13.35 1.96 7.90
C LYS A 122 14.23 2.30 6.70
N LYS A 123 13.85 1.85 5.50
CA LYS A 123 14.57 2.22 4.26
C LYS A 123 14.47 3.73 4.00
N VAL A 124 13.29 4.33 4.15
CA VAL A 124 13.12 5.78 3.99
C VAL A 124 13.87 6.55 5.07
N GLU A 125 13.89 6.07 6.32
CA GLU A 125 14.71 6.65 7.39
C GLU A 125 16.21 6.63 7.03
N GLY A 126 16.69 5.54 6.42
CA GLY A 126 18.06 5.45 5.89
C GLY A 126 18.35 6.47 4.79
N ILE A 127 17.45 6.60 3.80
CA ILE A 127 17.58 7.64 2.75
C ILE A 127 17.61 9.04 3.39
N MET A 128 16.73 9.31 4.35
CA MET A 128 16.66 10.59 5.05
C MET A 128 17.95 10.88 5.82
N TYR A 129 18.54 9.88 6.47
CA TYR A 129 19.83 10.00 7.15
C TYR A 129 20.97 10.35 6.18
N ASP A 130 21.05 9.63 5.05
CA ASP A 130 22.08 9.87 4.03
C ASP A 130 21.99 11.27 3.43
N LEU A 131 20.77 11.79 3.22
CA LEU A 131 20.56 13.14 2.71
C LEU A 131 20.92 14.22 3.74
N LYS A 132 20.64 13.99 5.03
CA LYS A 132 21.07 14.89 6.11
C LYS A 132 22.58 14.97 6.21
N LEU A 133 23.29 13.84 6.08
CA LEU A 133 24.75 13.82 6.08
C LEU A 133 25.38 14.59 4.90
N ARG A 134 24.61 14.82 3.83
CA ARG A 134 25.04 15.53 2.62
C ARG A 134 24.51 16.97 2.55
N ASP A 135 23.93 17.49 3.64
CA ASP A 135 23.30 18.81 3.72
C ASP A 135 22.23 19.07 2.64
N LYS A 136 21.49 18.04 2.24
CA LYS A 136 20.46 18.13 1.18
C LYS A 136 19.04 18.35 1.69
N ILE A 137 18.76 18.08 2.98
CA ILE A 137 17.42 18.20 3.63
C ILE A 137 17.48 18.45 5.13
#